data_AF-A0A4D4JH82-F1
#
_entry.id   AF-A0A4D4JH82-F1
#
_cell.length_a   1.000
_cell.length_b   1.000
_cell.length_c   1.000
_cell.angle_alpha   90.00
_cell.angle_beta   90.00
_cell.angle_gamma   90.00
#
_symmetry.space_group_name_H-M   'P 1'
#
loop_
_entity.id
_entity.type
_entity.pdbx_description
1 polymer ?
#
loop_
_entity_poly.entity_id
_entity_poly.type
_entity_poly.pdbx_seq_one_letter_code
_entity_poly.pdbx_strand_id
1 'polypeptide(L)'
;MIVWNYRHRIEYHRVGQGGKRTLEHTEVVDDHGWYFARAGLTSEEWRVRYTHVCADDFLERVGAKPGQWVVIVWRQPEGADQKLLCSVRIWWRCVAPRGRTDHSAQR
;
A
#
# COMPACT_ATOMS: atom_id res chain seq x y z
N MET A 1 -27.23 0.36 12.00
CA MET A 1 -26.07 1.26 11.85
C MET A 1 -25.34 0.85 10.58
N ILE A 2 -25.30 1.68 9.54
CA ILE A 2 -24.55 1.36 8.32
C ILE A 2 -23.08 1.60 8.65
N VAL A 3 -22.34 0.54 8.94
CA VAL A 3 -20.89 0.61 9.06
C VAL A 3 -20.35 0.66 7.64
N TRP A 4 -19.84 1.82 7.26
CA TRP A 4 -19.12 2.00 6.01
C TRP A 4 -17.82 1.20 6.10
N ASN A 5 -17.82 -0.03 5.60
CA ASN A 5 -16.66 -0.92 5.68
C ASN A 5 -15.81 -0.82 4.41
N TYR A 6 -14.73 -0.04 4.52
CA TYR A 6 -13.68 0.10 3.52
C TYR A 6 -12.38 -0.52 4.03
N ARG A 7 -12.53 -1.65 4.74
CA ARG A 7 -11.39 -2.44 5.18
C ARG A 7 -10.71 -3.07 3.97
N HIS A 8 -9.41 -2.83 3.89
CA HIS A 8 -8.53 -3.41 2.91
C HIS A 8 -7.41 -4.17 3.61
N ARG A 9 -7.04 -5.30 3.03
CA ARG A 9 -5.79 -6.00 3.34
C ARG A 9 -4.84 -5.76 2.18
N ILE A 10 -3.65 -5.27 2.51
CA ILE A 10 -2.59 -5.04 1.54
C ILE A 10 -1.48 -6.03 1.83
N GLU A 11 -1.06 -6.75 0.80
CA GLU A 11 0.00 -7.74 0.86
C GLU A 11 1.20 -7.26 0.08
N TYR A 12 2.36 -7.30 0.73
CA TYR A 12 3.64 -6.88 0.16
C TYR A 12 4.50 -8.10 -0.09
N HIS A 13 4.60 -8.47 -1.35
CA HIS A 13 5.39 -9.61 -1.80
C HIS A 13 6.72 -9.13 -2.35
N ARG A 14 7.84 -9.56 -1.77
CA ARG A 14 9.16 -9.28 -2.33
C ARG A 14 9.43 -10.22 -3.49
N VAL A 15 9.99 -9.69 -4.57
CA VAL A 15 10.39 -10.46 -5.75
C VAL A 15 11.87 -10.82 -5.61
N GLY A 16 12.14 -12.11 -5.40
CA GLY A 16 13.49 -12.66 -5.35
C GLY A 16 14.07 -12.96 -6.73
N GLN A 17 15.28 -13.52 -6.73
CA GLN A 17 15.91 -14.03 -7.96
C GLN A 17 15.02 -15.07 -8.64
N GLY A 18 14.97 -15.04 -9.98
CA GLY A 18 14.09 -15.92 -10.76
C GLY A 18 12.60 -15.56 -10.71
N GLY A 19 12.23 -14.40 -10.14
CA GLY A 19 10.84 -13.90 -10.15
C GLY A 19 9.94 -14.51 -9.07
N LYS A 20 10.47 -15.35 -8.17
CA LYS A 20 9.72 -15.91 -7.05
C LYS A 20 9.21 -14.79 -6.13
N ARG A 21 7.93 -14.86 -5.77
CA ARG A 21 7.28 -13.91 -4.85
C ARG A 21 7.22 -14.53 -3.46
N THR A 22 7.65 -13.77 -2.46
CA THR A 22 7.52 -14.13 -1.04
C THR A 22 6.71 -13.06 -0.34
N LEU A 23 5.62 -13.44 0.32
CA LEU A 23 4.87 -12.53 1.18
C LEU A 23 5.75 -12.16 2.38
N GLU A 24 6.18 -10.90 2.47
CA GLU A 24 7.02 -10.42 3.57
C GLU A 24 6.21 -9.58 4.57
N HIS A 25 5.25 -8.78 4.10
CA HIS A 25 4.43 -7.96 4.97
C HIS A 25 2.96 -7.99 4.60
N THR A 26 2.12 -7.71 5.59
CA THR A 26 0.69 -7.49 5.42
C THR A 26 0.29 -6.31 6.29
N GLU A 27 -0.55 -5.43 5.76
CA GLU A 27 -1.24 -4.43 6.57
C GLU A 27 -2.74 -4.48 6.32
N VAL A 28 -3.49 -3.99 7.30
CA VAL A 28 -4.93 -3.82 7.21
C VAL A 28 -5.22 -2.35 7.45
N VAL A 29 -5.92 -1.73 6.50
CA VAL A 29 -6.29 -0.31 6.55
C VAL A 29 -7.79 -0.17 6.35
N ASP A 30 -8.39 0.85 6.95
CA ASP A 30 -9.76 1.25 6.66
C ASP A 30 -9.71 2.60 5.94
N ASP A 31 -9.87 2.57 4.62
CA ASP A 31 -9.55 3.72 3.77
C ASP A 31 -10.32 3.67 2.45
N HIS A 32 -10.88 4.83 2.08
CA HIS A 32 -11.69 5.02 0.88
C HIS A 32 -10.87 5.37 -0.37
N GLY A 33 -9.56 5.60 -0.23
CA GLY A 33 -8.73 6.19 -1.27
C GLY A 33 -8.80 5.49 -2.63
N TRP A 34 -8.90 4.15 -2.67
CA TRP A 34 -9.06 3.39 -3.93
C TRP A 34 -10.34 3.65 -4.73
N TYR A 35 -11.30 4.40 -4.18
CA TYR A 35 -12.60 4.68 -4.78
C TYR A 35 -12.78 6.13 -5.21
N PHE A 36 -11.82 7.01 -4.94
CA PHE A 36 -11.93 8.40 -5.38
C PHE A 36 -11.85 8.53 -6.90
N ALA A 37 -12.76 9.32 -7.47
CA ALA A 37 -12.67 9.73 -8.85
C ALA A 37 -11.66 10.88 -8.98
N ARG A 38 -10.76 10.81 -9.96
CA ARG A 38 -9.83 11.87 -10.30
C ARG A 38 -10.04 12.25 -11.76
N ALA A 39 -10.25 13.54 -12.02
CA ALA A 39 -10.38 14.05 -13.38
C ALA A 39 -9.14 13.69 -14.20
N GLY A 40 -9.36 13.17 -15.42
CA GLY A 40 -8.29 12.75 -16.32
C GLY A 40 -7.64 11.40 -15.97
N LEU A 41 -8.17 10.64 -15.02
CA LEU A 41 -7.74 9.26 -14.74
C LEU A 41 -8.93 8.31 -14.73
N THR A 42 -8.73 7.13 -15.30
CA THR A 42 -9.62 6.00 -15.06
C THR A 42 -9.50 5.53 -13.61
N SER A 43 -10.53 4.84 -13.12
CA SER A 43 -10.51 4.23 -11.78
C SER A 43 -9.35 3.25 -11.59
N GLU A 44 -8.92 2.57 -12.65
CA GLU A 44 -7.78 1.65 -12.60
C GLU A 44 -6.46 2.40 -12.42
N GLU A 45 -6.20 3.42 -13.24
CA GLU A 45 -5.00 4.25 -13.13
C GLU A 45 -4.91 4.92 -11.76
N TRP A 46 -6.05 5.37 -11.22
CA TRP A 46 -6.09 5.94 -9.88
C TRP A 46 -5.74 4.90 -8.81
N ARG A 47 -6.30 3.69 -8.86
CA ARG A 47 -5.93 2.61 -7.91
C ARG A 47 -4.45 2.28 -7.96
N VAL A 48 -3.86 2.25 -9.15
CA VAL A 48 -2.41 2.02 -9.30
C VAL A 48 -1.65 3.13 -8.57
N ARG A 49 -1.93 4.41 -8.88
CA ARG A 49 -1.25 5.54 -8.25
C ARG A 49 -1.44 5.58 -6.73
N TYR A 50 -2.65 5.35 -6.26
CA TYR A 50 -2.94 5.35 -4.84
C TYR A 50 -2.19 4.23 -4.12
N THR A 51 -2.15 3.03 -4.70
CA THR A 51 -1.40 1.90 -4.14
C THR A 51 0.10 2.16 -4.10
N HIS A 52 0.65 2.87 -5.09
CA HIS A 52 2.05 3.32 -5.04
C HIS A 52 2.32 4.22 -3.81
N VAL A 53 1.45 5.19 -3.54
CA VAL A 53 1.59 6.09 -2.39
C VAL A 53 1.51 5.32 -1.08
N CYS A 54 0.53 4.43 -0.92
CA CYS A 54 0.43 3.58 0.28
C CYS A 54 1.67 2.70 0.45
N ALA A 55 2.17 2.12 -0.64
CA ALA A 55 3.32 1.25 -0.59
C ALA A 55 4.61 1.99 -0.25
N ASP A 56 4.82 3.19 -0.78
CA ASP A 56 6.00 4.00 -0.46
C ASP A 56 6.02 4.36 1.04
N ASP A 57 4.89 4.80 1.62
CA ASP A 57 4.77 5.09 3.06
C ASP A 57 5.02 3.84 3.91
N PHE A 58 4.37 2.72 3.56
CA PHE A 58 4.49 1.50 4.33
C PHE A 58 5.90 0.92 4.28
N LEU A 59 6.50 0.83 3.10
CA LEU A 59 7.84 0.26 2.91
C LEU A 59 8.92 1.12 3.56
N GLU A 60 8.75 2.44 3.61
CA GLU A 60 9.59 3.33 4.43
C GLU A 60 9.45 3.00 5.91
N ARG A 61 8.20 2.97 6.41
CA ARG A 61 7.88 2.77 7.83
C ARG A 61 8.43 1.46 8.39
N VAL A 62 8.41 0.37 7.61
CA VAL A 62 8.92 -0.94 8.04
C VAL A 62 10.41 -1.15 7.73
N GLY A 63 11.09 -0.16 7.14
CA GLY A 63 12.50 -0.28 6.77
C GLY A 63 12.74 -1.37 5.73
N ALA A 64 11.83 -1.50 4.76
CA ALA A 64 11.87 -2.59 3.78
C ALA A 64 13.14 -2.54 2.92
N LYS A 65 13.68 -3.73 2.61
CA LYS A 65 14.86 -3.85 1.75
C LYS A 65 14.56 -3.35 0.34
N PRO A 66 15.50 -2.61 -0.30
CA PRO A 66 15.33 -2.21 -1.69
C PRO A 66 15.13 -3.42 -2.62
N GLY A 67 14.44 -3.17 -3.72
CA GLY A 67 14.22 -4.15 -4.80
C GLY A 67 12.82 -4.10 -5.40
N GLN A 68 12.47 -5.18 -6.10
CA GLN A 68 11.15 -5.35 -6.69
C GLN A 68 10.15 -5.89 -5.67
N TRP A 69 8.98 -5.29 -5.68
CA TRP A 69 7.84 -5.69 -4.85
C TRP A 69 6.60 -5.83 -5.71
N VAL A 70 5.72 -6.75 -5.33
CA VAL A 70 4.36 -6.87 -5.83
C VAL A 70 3.43 -6.57 -4.66
N VAL A 71 2.63 -5.53 -4.80
CA VAL A 71 1.67 -5.09 -3.79
C VAL A 71 0.28 -5.48 -4.27
N ILE A 72 -0.45 -6.22 -3.43
CA ILE A 72 -1.78 -6.74 -3.76
C ILE A 72 -2.78 -6.17 -2.76
N VAL A 73 -3.82 -5.52 -3.26
CA VAL A 73 -4.86 -4.90 -2.42
C VAL A 73 -6.13 -5.73 -2.52
N TRP A 74 -6.60 -6.19 -1.38
CA TRP A 74 -7.84 -6.94 -1.20
C TRP A 74 -8.83 -6.09 -0.42
N ARG A 75 -10.06 -5.95 -0.91
CA ARG A 75 -11.18 -5.48 -0.10
C ARG A 75 -11.66 -6.61 0.80
N GLN A 76 -11.81 -6.33 2.08
CA GLN A 76 -12.28 -7.28 3.10
C GLN A 76 -13.56 -6.75 3.78
N PRO A 77 -14.72 -6.80 3.11
CA PRO A 77 -15.98 -6.52 3.77
C PRO A 77 -16.22 -7.53 4.91
N GLU A 78 -16.78 -7.06 6.03
CA GLU A 78 -17.12 -7.92 7.17
C GLU A 78 -18.13 -8.99 6.76
N GLY A 79 -17.81 -10.26 7.04
CA GLY A 79 -18.68 -11.39 6.74
C GLY A 79 -18.78 -11.81 5.27
N ALA A 80 -17.94 -11.28 4.38
CA ALA A 80 -17.95 -11.62 2.95
C ALA A 80 -16.56 -11.96 2.40
N ASP A 81 -16.54 -12.58 1.23
CA ASP A 81 -15.30 -13.00 0.56
C ASP A 81 -14.43 -11.80 0.18
N GLN A 82 -13.11 -12.02 0.23
CA GLN A 82 -12.14 -11.02 -0.14
C GLN A 82 -12.20 -10.75 -1.65
N LYS A 83 -12.23 -9.48 -2.03
CA LYS A 83 -12.24 -9.07 -3.44
C LYS A 83 -10.91 -8.41 -3.82
N LEU A 84 -10.23 -8.96 -4.81
CA LEU A 84 -9.04 -8.31 -5.39
C LEU A 84 -9.43 -6.94 -5.98
N LEU A 85 -8.78 -5.87 -5.52
CA LEU A 85 -8.97 -4.53 -6.07
C LEU A 85 -7.95 -4.17 -7.13
N CYS A 86 -6.67 -4.45 -6.86
CA CYS A 86 -5.58 -4.28 -7.81
C CYS A 86 -4.32 -5.03 -7.36
N SER A 87 -3.40 -5.21 -8.30
CA SER A 87 -2.05 -5.71 -8.05
C SER A 87 -1.07 -4.86 -8.82
N VAL A 88 -0.08 -4.30 -8.13
CA VAL A 88 0.92 -3.40 -8.73
C VAL A 88 2.32 -3.93 -8.49
N ARG A 89 3.19 -3.75 -9.47
CA ARG A 89 4.61 -4.02 -9.33
C ARG A 89 5.33 -2.70 -9.12
N ILE A 90 6.12 -2.61 -8.06
CA ILE A 90 6.84 -1.40 -7.68
C ILE A 90 8.34 -1.69 -7.51
N TRP A 91 9.15 -0.69 -7.82
CA TRP A 91 10.59 -0.72 -7.52
C TRP A 91 10.85 0.17 -6.31
N TRP A 92 11.10 -0.43 -5.15
CA TRP A 92 11.40 0.27 -3.92
C TRP A 92 12.90 0.60 -3.84
N ARG A 93 13.21 1.89 -3.77
CA ARG A 93 14.55 2.39 -3.48
C ARG A 93 14.52 2.81 -2.03
N CYS A 94 15.14 2.03 -1.15
CA CYS A 94 15.23 2.36 0.27
C CYS A 94 15.60 3.83 0.43
N VAL A 95 14.71 4.59 1.05
CA VAL A 95 14.98 5.96 1.44
C VAL A 95 15.55 5.87 2.84
N ALA A 96 16.68 6.54 3.11
CA ALA A 96 17.10 6.72 4.50
C ALA A 96 15.90 7.31 5.25
N PRO A 97 15.51 6.76 6.42
CA PRO A 97 14.33 7.23 7.13
C PRO A 97 14.43 8.74 7.25
N ARG A 98 13.43 9.49 6.76
CA ARG A 98 13.44 10.93 6.93
C ARG A 98 13.55 11.18 8.43
N GLY A 99 14.71 11.69 8.86
CA GLY A 99 14.95 12.00 10.26
C GLY A 99 13.77 12.83 10.72
N ARG A 100 13.03 12.33 11.71
CA ARG A 100 12.00 13.08 12.41
C ARG A 100 12.70 14.35 12.90
N THR A 101 12.52 15.48 12.22
CA THR A 101 12.91 16.77 12.75
C THR A 101 12.00 17.02 13.93
N ASP A 102 12.53 16.70 15.10
CA ASP A 102 11.93 17.03 16.39
C ASP A 102 11.88 18.56 16.47
N HIS A 103 10.73 19.14 16.16
CA HIS A 103 10.44 20.55 16.48
C HIS A 103 10.16 20.66 17.98
N SER A 104 11.14 20.31 18.80
CA SER A 104 11.10 20.44 20.26
C SER A 104 12.31 21.23 20.74
N ALA A 105 12.46 22.45 20.21
CA ALA A 105 13.32 23.47 20.80
C ALA A 105 12.92 24.87 20.32
N GLN A 106 11.86 25.44 20.88
CA GLN A 106 11.79 26.89 21.09
C GLN A 106 11.44 27.10 22.57
N ARG A 107 12.46 27.47 23.33
CA ARG A 107 12.36 28.10 24.64
C ARG A 107 12.12 29.58 24.48
#